data_AF-A0A2J8K9S6-F1
#
_entry.id   AF-A0A2J8K9S6-F1
#
_cell.length_a   1.000
_cell.length_b   1.000
_cell.length_c   1.000
_cell.angle_alpha   90.00
_cell.angle_beta   90.00
_cell.angle_gamma   90.00
#
_symmetry.space_group_name_H-M   'P 1'
#
loop_
_entity.id
_entity.type
_entity.pdbx_description
1 polymer ?
#
loop_
_entity_poly.entity_id
_entity_poly.type
_entity_poly.pdbx_seq_one_letter_code
_entity_poly.pdbx_strand_id
1 'polypeptide(L)'
;MSALGAVIALLLWGQLFAVDSGNDVTDIADDGCPKPPQIAHGYVEHSVRYQCKNYYKLRTEGDGVYTLNNEKQWINKAVGDKLPECEA
;
A
#
# COMPACT_ATOMS: atom_id res chain seq x y z
N MET A 1 5.74 -46.19 15.64
CA MET A 1 6.36 -45.11 14.86
C MET A 1 5.79 -45.16 13.43
N SER A 2 4.61 -44.61 13.17
CA SER A 2 4.06 -44.62 11.79
C SER A 2 3.00 -43.51 11.57
N ALA A 3 2.29 -43.10 12.62
CA ALA A 3 1.34 -41.99 12.54
C ALA A 3 2.01 -40.61 12.44
N LEU A 4 3.11 -40.37 13.16
CA LEU A 4 3.84 -39.09 13.15
C LEU A 4 4.47 -38.78 11.78
N GLY A 5 4.96 -39.80 11.06
CA GLY A 5 5.54 -39.62 9.72
C GLY A 5 4.50 -39.15 8.69
N ALA A 6 3.27 -39.66 8.78
CA ALA A 6 2.17 -39.28 7.89
C ALA A 6 1.71 -37.82 8.14
N VAL A 7 1.70 -37.38 9.40
CA VAL A 7 1.35 -35.99 9.76
C VAL A 7 2.38 -35.00 9.24
N ILE A 8 3.67 -35.34 9.32
CA ILE A 8 4.76 -34.49 8.80
C ILE A 8 4.67 -34.35 7.28
N ALA A 9 4.36 -35.44 6.56
CA ALA A 9 4.17 -35.40 5.11
C ALA A 9 2.96 -34.54 4.69
N LEU A 10 1.86 -34.60 5.44
CA LEU A 10 0.67 -33.77 5.18
C LEU A 10 0.93 -32.28 5.44
N LEU A 11 1.67 -31.95 6.50
CA LEU A 11 2.03 -30.56 6.82
C LEU A 11 2.97 -29.95 5.76
N LEU A 12 3.92 -30.72 5.26
CA LEU A 12 4.88 -30.27 4.23
C LEU A 12 4.20 -30.04 2.87
N TRP A 13 3.16 -30.79 2.51
CA TRP A 13 2.40 -30.52 1.29
C TRP A 13 1.49 -29.29 1.37
N GLY A 14 1.05 -28.91 2.58
CA GLY A 14 0.23 -27.71 2.78
C GLY A 14 0.98 -26.38 2.64
N GLN A 15 2.32 -26.38 2.72
CA GLN A 15 3.11 -25.14 2.66
C GLN A 15 3.52 -24.72 1.24
N LEU A 16 3.32 -25.56 0.23
CA LEU A 16 3.65 -25.25 -1.17
C LEU A 16 2.63 -24.33 -1.87
N PHE A 17 1.53 -24.00 -1.18
CA PHE A 17 0.53 -23.02 -1.64
C PHE A 17 0.58 -21.74 -0.80
N ALA A 18 1.77 -21.28 -0.43
CA ALA A 18 1.98 -19.83 -0.36
C ALA A 18 2.01 -19.33 -1.81
N VAL A 19 0.82 -19.22 -2.41
CA VAL A 19 0.62 -18.48 -3.66
C VAL A 19 1.24 -17.12 -3.44
N ASP A 20 2.29 -16.89 -4.20
CA ASP A 20 2.83 -15.60 -4.58
C ASP A 20 1.67 -14.60 -4.62
N SER A 21 1.55 -13.78 -3.57
CA SER A 21 0.65 -12.65 -3.58
C SER A 21 1.27 -11.69 -4.57
N GLY A 22 0.90 -11.88 -5.85
CA GLY A 22 1.40 -11.14 -6.98
C GLY A 22 1.40 -9.67 -6.64
N ASN A 23 2.58 -9.14 -6.39
CA ASN A 23 2.85 -7.75 -6.68
C ASN A 23 3.06 -7.69 -8.19
N ASP A 24 1.98 -7.94 -8.93
CA ASP A 24 1.82 -7.43 -10.28
C ASP A 24 1.84 -5.91 -10.13
N VAL A 25 3.06 -5.35 -10.06
CA VAL A 25 3.33 -4.03 -10.59
C VAL A 25 3.05 -4.18 -12.07
N THR A 26 1.77 -4.18 -12.40
CA THR A 26 1.31 -3.68 -13.67
C THR A 26 1.86 -2.28 -13.69
N ASP A 27 2.92 -2.12 -14.45
CA ASP A 27 3.41 -0.86 -14.97
C ASP A 27 2.23 -0.32 -15.81
N ILE A 28 1.19 0.15 -15.11
CA ILE A 28 0.07 0.87 -15.69
C ILE A 28 0.78 2.03 -16.37
N ALA A 29 0.66 2.08 -17.70
CA ALA A 29 1.14 3.18 -18.51
C ALA A 29 0.99 4.47 -17.70
N ASP A 30 2.09 5.20 -17.53
CA ASP A 30 2.23 6.42 -16.73
C ASP A 30 1.31 7.54 -17.28
N ASP A 31 0.00 7.34 -17.16
CA ASP A 31 -1.05 8.37 -17.18
C ASP A 31 -1.01 9.10 -15.83
N GLY A 32 0.21 9.36 -15.36
CA GLY A 32 0.50 9.94 -14.06
C GLY A 32 -0.16 11.31 -13.92
N CYS A 33 -0.25 11.77 -12.67
CA CYS A 33 -0.77 13.10 -12.36
C CYS A 33 -0.07 14.15 -13.24
N PRO A 34 -0.80 14.93 -14.07
CA PRO A 34 -0.18 15.94 -14.91
C PRO A 34 0.70 16.87 -14.08
N LYS A 35 1.92 17.12 -14.56
CA LYS A 35 2.85 17.98 -13.84
C LYS A 35 2.24 19.37 -13.65
N PRO A 36 2.16 19.89 -12.41
CA PRO A 36 1.57 21.19 -12.17
C PRO A 36 2.40 22.29 -12.85
N PRO A 37 1.75 23.38 -13.31
CA PRO A 37 2.44 24.54 -13.85
C PRO A 37 3.44 25.11 -12.84
N GLN A 38 4.61 25.52 -13.32
CA GLN A 38 5.59 26.20 -12.49
C GLN A 38 5.26 27.69 -12.36
N ILE A 39 5.52 28.26 -11.19
CA ILE A 39 5.35 29.67 -10.90
C ILE A 39 6.69 30.30 -10.55
N ALA A 40 6.91 31.55 -10.95
CA ALA A 40 8.16 32.27 -10.65
C ALA A 40 8.34 32.40 -9.13
N HIS A 41 9.53 32.03 -8.63
CA HIS A 41 9.90 32.06 -7.20
C HIS A 41 9.04 31.19 -6.27
N GLY A 42 8.24 30.24 -6.80
CA GLY A 42 7.48 29.30 -5.99
C GLY A 42 8.01 27.87 -6.07
N TYR A 43 7.47 27.01 -5.21
CA TYR A 43 7.72 25.59 -5.19
C TYR A 43 6.38 24.82 -5.13
N VAL A 44 6.44 23.52 -5.42
CA VAL A 44 5.28 22.64 -5.38
C VAL A 44 5.45 21.67 -4.22
N GLU A 45 4.42 21.58 -3.39
CA GLU A 45 4.25 20.51 -2.40
C GLU A 45 3.23 19.50 -2.97
N HIS A 46 3.61 18.22 -3.04
CA HIS A 46 2.72 17.17 -3.54
C HIS A 46 1.99 16.51 -2.37
N SER A 47 0.67 16.34 -2.51
CA SER A 47 -0.14 15.63 -1.55
C SER A 47 -1.10 14.66 -2.24
N VAL A 48 -1.36 13.53 -1.62
CA VAL A 48 -2.41 12.57 -2.01
C VAL A 48 -3.39 12.38 -0.86
N ARG A 49 -4.65 12.10 -1.19
CA ARG A 49 -5.67 11.72 -0.21
C ARG A 49 -6.15 10.32 -0.52
N TYR A 50 -5.91 9.40 0.41
CA TYR A 50 -6.49 8.06 0.30
C TYR A 50 -8.00 8.13 0.44
N GLN A 51 -8.68 7.42 -0.45
CA GLN A 51 -10.10 7.18 -0.42
C GLN A 51 -10.33 5.70 -0.69
N CYS A 52 -11.34 5.13 -0.04
CA CYS A 52 -11.74 3.77 -0.28
C CYS A 52 -12.78 3.68 -1.40
N LYS A 53 -12.86 2.51 -2.03
CA LYS A 53 -13.91 2.19 -2.98
C LYS A 53 -15.28 2.20 -2.29
N ASN A 54 -16.35 2.21 -3.09
CA ASN A 54 -17.72 2.07 -2.60
C ASN A 54 -17.84 0.86 -1.66
N TYR A 55 -18.60 1.02 -0.57
CA TYR A 55 -18.84 0.02 0.47
C TYR A 55 -17.66 -0.25 1.41
N TYR A 56 -16.55 0.49 1.31
CA TYR A 56 -15.44 0.40 2.24
C TYR A 56 -15.24 1.72 2.98
N LYS A 57 -14.85 1.65 4.25
CA LYS A 57 -14.49 2.78 5.09
C LYS A 57 -12.98 2.83 5.29
N LEU A 58 -12.42 4.03 5.16
CA LEU A 58 -11.00 4.27 5.45
C LEU A 58 -10.76 4.14 6.96
N ARG A 59 -9.85 3.25 7.34
CA ARG A 59 -9.36 3.06 8.71
C ARG A 59 -7.96 3.62 8.83
N THR A 60 -7.83 4.68 9.62
CA THR A 60 -6.56 5.26 10.03
C THR A 60 -6.79 6.20 11.22
N GLU A 61 -5.76 6.45 12.00
CA GLU A 61 -5.77 7.50 13.04
C GLU A 61 -5.48 8.88 12.44
N GLY A 62 -4.97 8.95 11.21
CA GLY A 62 -4.73 10.18 10.46
C GLY A 62 -5.93 10.66 9.64
N ASP A 63 -5.74 11.75 8.92
CA ASP A 63 -6.75 12.36 8.05
C ASP A 63 -6.79 11.78 6.61
N GLY A 64 -5.98 10.75 6.36
CA GLY A 64 -5.81 10.10 5.06
C GLY A 64 -4.99 10.91 4.05
N VAL A 65 -4.44 12.08 4.41
CA VAL A 65 -3.61 12.90 3.53
C VAL A 65 -2.14 12.59 3.76
N TYR A 66 -1.41 12.32 2.67
CA TYR A 66 0.03 12.09 2.72
C TYR A 66 0.71 13.12 1.83
N THR A 67 1.79 13.70 2.35
CA THR A 67 2.58 14.72 1.67
C THR A 67 3.95 14.15 1.34
N LEU A 68 4.45 14.45 0.14
CA LEU A 68 5.79 14.03 -0.28
C LEU A 68 6.85 14.92 0.39
N ASN A 69 7.69 14.34 1.25
CA ASN A 69 8.79 15.05 1.90
C ASN A 69 10.04 15.14 1.01
N ASN A 70 11.09 15.80 1.51
CA ASN A 70 12.36 15.97 0.78
C ASN A 70 13.13 14.65 0.63
N GLU A 71 12.88 13.70 1.53
CA GLU A 71 13.41 12.33 1.51
C GLU A 71 12.68 11.41 0.52
N LYS A 72 11.71 11.95 -0.25
CA LYS A 72 10.86 11.23 -1.21
C LYS A 72 9.96 10.17 -0.56
N GLN A 73 9.49 10.43 0.65
CA GLN A 73 8.55 9.59 1.40
C GLN A 73 7.19 10.28 1.50
N TRP A 74 6.13 9.48 1.43
CA TRP A 74 4.76 9.93 1.66
C TRP A 74 4.46 9.87 3.15
N ILE A 75 4.26 11.03 3.77
CA ILE A 75 4.10 11.15 5.22
C ILE A 75 2.74 11.77 5.55
N ASN A 76 2.01 11.12 6.44
CA ASN A 76 0.88 11.70 7.15
C ASN A 76 1.36 12.34 8.45
N LYS A 77 0.81 13.51 8.79
CA LYS A 77 1.23 14.28 9.98
C LYS A 77 0.96 13.56 11.31
N ALA A 78 -0.03 12.67 11.37
CA ALA A 78 -0.42 11.95 12.58
C ALA A 78 0.23 10.56 12.68
N VAL A 79 0.29 9.82 11.57
CA VAL A 79 0.69 8.40 11.57
C VAL A 79 2.03 8.11 10.88
N GLY A 80 2.74 9.14 10.42
CA GLY A 80 4.02 8.97 9.75
C GLY A 80 3.87 8.33 8.38
N ASP A 81 4.67 7.30 8.11
CA ASP A 81 4.65 6.52 6.86
C ASP A 81 3.64 5.37 6.86
N LYS A 82 2.96 5.12 7.99
CA LYS A 82 1.96 4.06 8.12
C LYS A 82 0.72 4.38 7.28
N LEU A 83 0.50 3.62 6.21
CA LEU A 83 -0.65 3.75 5.31
C LEU A 83 -2.00 3.40 5.97
N PRO A 84 -3.13 3.94 5.45
CA PRO A 84 -4.46 3.57 5.91
C PRO A 84 -4.90 2.22 5.32
N GLU A 85 -5.91 1.61 5.94
CA GLU A 85 -6.59 0.41 5.43
C GLU A 85 -8.01 0.74 4.99
N CYS A 86 -8.61 -0.09 4.14
CA CYS A 86 -10.02 0.02 3.74
C CYS A 86 -10.80 -1.19 4.28
N GLU A 87 -11.76 -0.96 5.17
CA GLU A 87 -12.56 -2.01 5.83
C GLU A 87 -13.99 -2.03 5.29
N ALA A 88 -14.56 -3.22 5.09
CA ALA A 88 -15.94 -3.41 4.64
C ALA A 88 -16.94 -3.32 5.81
#